data_AF-A0A378C2V9-F1
#
_entry.id   AF-A0A378C2V9-F1
#
_cell.length_a   1.000
_cell.length_b   1.000
_cell.length_c   1.000
_cell.angle_alpha   90.00
_cell.angle_beta   90.00
_cell.angle_gamma   90.00
#
_symmetry.space_group_name_H-M   'P 1'
#
loop_
_entity.id
_entity.type
_entity.pdbx_description
1 polymer ?
#
loop_
_entity_poly.entity_id
_entity_poly.type
_entity_poly.pdbx_seq_one_letter_code
_entity_poly.pdbx_strand_id
1 'polypeptide(L)'
;MFYTPQWFKRMERWLGESSLQPLVNLVHHHETTYRAIQQFIEKPPGKLRIFEIYPQRPLRSMALGSRLPALLEDYKTGRQCGRYFLATVGKLLADQPPLLRHAPRIARPAPVVVPPVPVANEAPQATIIPAPQANDPSFDHQDLA
;
A
#
# COMPACT_ATOMS: atom_id res chain seq x y z
N MET A 1 15.70 -19.04 -18.15
CA MET A 1 15.24 -18.27 -19.33
C MET A 1 14.03 -17.47 -18.91
N PHE A 2 14.12 -16.14 -18.88
CA PHE A 2 12.98 -15.31 -18.51
C PHE A 2 12.19 -14.95 -19.76
N TYR A 3 10.96 -15.44 -19.80
CA TYR A 3 10.04 -15.32 -20.93
C TYR A 3 9.56 -13.87 -21.05
N THR A 4 10.03 -13.13 -22.06
CA THR A 4 9.30 -11.94 -22.51
C THR A 4 8.03 -12.44 -23.19
N PRO A 5 6.83 -12.07 -22.72
CA PRO A 5 5.61 -12.52 -23.36
C PRO A 5 5.56 -12.08 -24.82
N GLN A 6 5.26 -12.99 -25.75
CA GLN A 6 5.22 -12.66 -27.18
C GLN A 6 4.18 -11.57 -27.52
N TRP A 7 3.14 -11.42 -26.70
CA TRP A 7 2.17 -10.34 -26.85
C TRP A 7 2.80 -8.95 -26.64
N PHE A 8 3.87 -8.86 -25.84
CA PHE A 8 4.55 -7.60 -25.55
C PHE A 8 5.30 -7.06 -26.77
N LYS A 9 6.08 -7.91 -27.44
CA LYS A 9 6.75 -7.57 -28.71
C LYS A 9 5.77 -7.20 -29.83
N ARG A 10 4.59 -7.85 -29.85
CA ARG A 10 3.52 -7.53 -30.79
C ARG A 10 2.91 -6.15 -30.51
N MET A 11 2.73 -5.80 -29.24
CA MET A 11 2.20 -4.52 -28.79
C MET A 11 3.13 -3.36 -29.18
N GLU A 12 4.42 -3.49 -28.88
CA GLU A 12 5.46 -2.50 -29.18
C GLU A 12 5.49 -2.12 -30.67
N ARG A 13 5.37 -3.13 -31.55
CA ARG A 13 5.33 -2.93 -33.00
C ARG A 13 4.11 -2.18 -33.51
N TRP A 14 2.98 -2.24 -32.80
CA TRP A 14 1.73 -1.60 -33.21
C TRP A 14 1.55 -0.20 -32.60
N LEU A 15 2.22 0.10 -31.50
CA LEU A 15 1.96 1.29 -30.68
C LEU A 15 3.15 2.26 -30.60
N GLY A 16 4.30 1.91 -31.19
CA GLY A 16 5.55 2.67 -31.14
C GLY A 16 5.51 4.11 -31.68
N GLU A 17 4.58 4.43 -32.58
CA GLU A 17 4.36 5.79 -33.11
C GLU A 17 3.05 6.43 -32.62
N SER A 18 2.36 5.79 -31.67
CA SER A 18 1.05 6.25 -31.19
C SER A 18 1.16 7.16 -29.97
N SER A 19 0.08 7.87 -29.64
CA SER A 19 -0.06 8.63 -28.39
C SER A 19 0.05 7.77 -27.11
N LEU A 20 0.10 6.45 -27.24
CA LEU A 20 0.21 5.50 -26.13
C LEU A 20 1.66 5.16 -25.78
N GLN A 21 2.64 5.82 -26.41
CA GLN A 21 4.06 5.63 -26.12
C GLN A 21 4.43 5.74 -24.62
N PRO A 22 3.87 6.68 -23.83
CA PRO A 22 4.17 6.74 -22.39
C PRO A 22 3.75 5.47 -21.64
N LEU A 23 2.63 4.85 -22.03
CA LEU A 23 2.17 3.60 -21.45
C LEU A 23 3.09 2.44 -21.83
N VAL A 24 3.51 2.37 -23.10
CA VAL A 24 4.48 1.38 -23.57
C VAL A 24 5.79 1.47 -22.78
N ASN A 25 6.30 2.69 -22.59
CA ASN A 25 7.50 2.95 -21.77
C ASN A 25 7.32 2.46 -20.33
N LEU A 26 6.15 2.67 -19.72
CA LEU A 26 5.86 2.19 -18.37
C LEU A 26 5.94 0.67 -18.27
N VAL A 27 5.41 -0.06 -19.26
CA VAL A 27 5.48 -1.53 -19.25
C VAL A 27 6.91 -2.01 -19.48
N HIS A 28 7.69 -1.37 -20.37
CA HIS A 28 9.11 -1.71 -20.53
C HIS A 28 9.90 -1.54 -19.24
N HIS A 29 9.67 -0.42 -18.55
CA HIS A 29 10.31 -0.17 -17.27
C HIS A 29 9.88 -1.20 -16.22
N HIS A 30 8.59 -1.50 -16.14
CA HIS A 30 8.06 -2.55 -15.27
C HIS A 30 8.72 -3.90 -15.54
N GLU A 31 8.81 -4.34 -16.79
CA GLU A 31 9.42 -5.62 -17.15
C GLU A 31 10.91 -5.66 -16.80
N THR A 32 11.65 -4.60 -17.15
CA THR A 32 13.09 -4.49 -16.89
C THR A 32 13.39 -4.54 -15.40
N THR A 33 12.68 -3.74 -14.61
CA THR A 33 12.84 -3.67 -13.15
C THR A 33 12.41 -4.99 -12.50
N TYR A 34 11.30 -5.60 -12.94
CA TYR A 34 10.85 -6.89 -12.43
C TYR A 34 11.91 -7.99 -12.66
N ARG A 35 12.52 -8.02 -13.84
CA ARG A 35 13.62 -8.96 -14.15
C ARG A 35 14.83 -8.75 -13.25
N ALA A 36 15.25 -7.50 -13.06
CA ALA A 36 16.40 -7.18 -12.22
C ALA A 36 16.16 -7.61 -10.76
N ILE A 37 14.96 -7.35 -10.23
CA ILE A 37 14.57 -7.78 -8.88
C ILE A 37 14.54 -9.30 -8.79
N GLN A 38 13.95 -10.00 -9.76
CA GLN A 38 13.90 -11.46 -9.75
C GLN A 38 15.30 -12.08 -9.76
N GLN A 39 16.22 -11.54 -10.56
CA GLN A 39 17.61 -11.98 -10.58
C GLN A 39 18.31 -11.75 -9.24
N PHE A 40 18.06 -10.63 -8.59
CA PHE A 40 18.59 -10.35 -7.26
C PHE A 40 18.06 -11.33 -6.21
N ILE A 41 16.76 -11.67 -6.27
CA ILE A 41 16.15 -12.63 -5.35
C ILE A 41 16.72 -14.05 -5.56
N GLU A 42 16.81 -14.49 -6.81
CA GLU A 42 17.31 -15.82 -7.16
C GLU A 42 18.82 -15.98 -6.95
N LYS A 43 19.58 -14.91 -7.18
CA LYS A 43 21.05 -14.87 -7.07
C LYS A 43 21.48 -13.63 -6.28
N PRO A 44 21.27 -13.62 -4.95
CA PRO A 44 21.67 -12.50 -4.13
C PRO A 44 23.18 -12.30 -4.16
N PRO A 45 23.68 -11.07 -4.29
CA PRO A 45 25.10 -10.79 -4.18
C PRO A 45 25.57 -10.96 -2.73
N GLY A 46 26.73 -11.59 -2.53
CA GLY A 46 27.37 -11.68 -1.23
C GLY A 46 26.61 -12.52 -0.20
N LYS A 47 26.65 -12.11 1.07
CA LYS A 47 26.05 -12.84 2.20
C LYS A 47 24.77 -12.15 2.67
N LEU A 48 23.72 -12.25 1.85
CA LEU A 48 22.40 -11.70 2.18
C LEU A 48 21.46 -12.81 2.66
N ARG A 49 20.57 -12.45 3.59
CA ARG A 49 19.40 -13.25 3.96
C ARG A 49 18.15 -12.53 3.47
N ILE A 50 17.49 -13.09 2.48
CA ILE A 50 16.28 -12.49 1.90
C ILE A 50 15.06 -13.01 2.65
N PHE A 51 14.17 -12.10 3.03
CA PHE A 51 12.84 -12.41 3.52
C PHE A 51 11.81 -11.87 2.54
N GLU A 52 11.05 -12.76 1.92
CA GLU A 52 10.04 -12.35 0.94
C GLU A 52 8.67 -12.22 1.62
N ILE A 53 8.08 -11.04 1.51
CA ILE A 53 6.70 -10.77 1.94
C ILE A 53 5.87 -10.61 0.67
N TYR A 54 5.31 -11.72 0.18
CA TYR A 54 4.58 -11.77 -1.08
C TYR A 54 3.26 -12.54 -0.93
N PRO A 55 2.28 -12.30 -1.82
CA PRO A 55 1.04 -13.07 -1.82
C PRO A 55 1.24 -14.48 -2.37
N GLN A 56 0.59 -15.47 -1.76
CA GLN A 56 0.63 -16.88 -2.20
C GLN A 56 -0.09 -17.16 -3.53
N ARG A 57 -0.73 -16.14 -4.10
CA ARG A 57 -1.48 -16.20 -5.35
C ARG A 57 -1.09 -15.03 -6.24
N PRO A 58 -1.17 -15.18 -7.58
CA PRO A 58 -0.95 -14.07 -8.49
C PRO A 58 -1.85 -12.87 -8.17
N LEU A 59 -1.32 -11.67 -8.40
CA LEU A 59 -2.06 -10.42 -8.29
C LEU A 59 -3.20 -10.40 -9.32
N ARG A 60 -4.33 -9.80 -8.94
CA ARG A 60 -5.44 -9.53 -9.86
C ARG A 60 -5.23 -8.27 -10.68
N SER A 61 -4.45 -7.35 -10.14
CA SER A 61 -3.98 -6.16 -10.84
C SER A 61 -2.84 -6.50 -11.80
N MET A 62 -2.77 -5.70 -12.85
CA MET A 62 -1.74 -5.65 -13.88
C MET A 62 -1.03 -4.29 -13.84
N ALA A 63 0.17 -4.22 -14.43
CA ALA A 63 0.95 -2.99 -14.52
C ALA A 63 0.20 -1.82 -15.18
N LEU A 64 -0.70 -2.12 -16.12
CA LEU A 64 -1.57 -1.15 -16.79
C LEU A 64 -3.00 -1.67 -16.90
N GLY A 65 -3.96 -0.76 -16.87
CA GLY A 65 -5.36 -1.06 -17.17
C GLY A 65 -6.13 -1.77 -16.06
N SER A 66 -5.55 -1.91 -14.87
CA SER A 66 -6.24 -2.45 -13.70
C SER A 66 -7.44 -1.59 -13.32
N ARG A 67 -8.57 -2.25 -13.04
CA ARG A 67 -9.72 -1.56 -12.43
C ARG A 67 -9.53 -1.46 -10.93
N LEU A 68 -10.14 -0.44 -10.33
CA LEU A 68 -10.06 -0.18 -8.88
C LEU A 68 -10.37 -1.41 -8.00
N PRO A 69 -11.37 -2.27 -8.31
CA PRO A 69 -11.63 -3.45 -7.48
C PRO A 69 -10.45 -4.43 -7.41
N ALA A 70 -9.75 -4.67 -8.52
CA ALA A 70 -8.58 -5.54 -8.55
C ALA A 70 -7.43 -4.98 -7.69
N LEU A 71 -7.21 -3.66 -7.77
CA LEU A 71 -6.21 -2.96 -6.95
C LEU A 71 -6.55 -3.04 -5.45
N LEU A 72 -7.82 -2.84 -5.09
CA LEU A 72 -8.26 -2.92 -3.69
C LEU A 72 -8.13 -4.33 -3.11
N GLU A 73 -8.39 -5.37 -3.91
CA GLU A 73 -8.22 -6.75 -3.47
C GLU A 73 -6.75 -7.10 -3.23
N ASP A 74 -5.86 -6.67 -4.13
CA ASP A 74 -4.43 -6.89 -3.97
C ASP A 74 -3.86 -6.09 -2.81
N TYR A 75 -4.34 -4.85 -2.59
CA TYR A 75 -3.98 -4.06 -1.41
C TYR A 75 -4.37 -4.77 -0.11
N LYS A 76 -5.61 -5.29 -0.01
CA LYS A 76 -6.06 -6.08 1.15
C LYS A 76 -5.17 -7.30 1.35
N THR A 77 -4.81 -7.99 0.27
CA THR A 77 -3.92 -9.15 0.30
C THR A 77 -2.53 -8.77 0.80
N GLY A 78 -1.95 -7.68 0.30
CA GLY A 78 -0.66 -7.14 0.76
C GLY A 78 -0.66 -6.78 2.24
N ARG A 79 -1.73 -6.12 2.74
CA ARG A 79 -1.87 -5.86 4.18
C ARG A 79 -1.88 -7.16 4.99
N GLN A 80 -2.57 -8.19 4.51
CA GLN A 80 -2.62 -9.48 5.19
C GLN A 80 -1.25 -10.15 5.23
N CYS A 81 -0.49 -10.15 4.11
CA CYS A 81 0.88 -10.64 4.07
C CYS A 81 1.78 -9.92 5.08
N GLY A 82 1.72 -8.59 5.14
CA GLY A 82 2.49 -7.81 6.11
C GLY A 82 2.12 -8.12 7.57
N ARG A 83 0.82 -8.24 7.88
CA ARG A 83 0.36 -8.64 9.22
C ARG A 83 0.85 -10.04 9.60
N TYR A 84 0.78 -10.98 8.67
CA TYR A 84 1.27 -12.33 8.88
C TYR A 84 2.78 -12.34 9.17
N PHE A 85 3.56 -11.60 8.38
CA PHE A 85 5.00 -11.44 8.60
C PHE A 85 5.31 -10.89 9.99
N LEU A 86 4.68 -9.78 10.39
CA LEU A 86 4.91 -9.16 11.70
C LEU A 86 4.52 -10.08 12.87
N ALA A 87 3.46 -10.88 12.70
CA ALA A 87 3.00 -11.83 13.72
C ALA A 87 3.91 -13.06 13.88
N THR A 88 4.66 -13.41 12.81
CA THR A 88 5.50 -14.62 12.73
C THR A 88 6.99 -14.26 12.81
N VAL A 89 7.62 -13.94 11.68
CA VAL A 89 9.06 -13.71 11.54
C VAL A 89 9.49 -12.36 12.11
N GLY A 90 8.64 -11.34 12.03
CA GLY A 90 8.98 -9.99 12.48
C GLY A 90 9.39 -9.91 13.96
N LYS A 91 8.82 -10.79 14.81
CA LYS A 91 9.20 -10.88 16.23
C LYS A 91 10.62 -11.42 16.45
N LEU A 92 11.11 -12.23 15.51
CA LEU A 92 12.46 -12.82 15.56
C LEU A 92 13.53 -11.84 15.07
N LEU A 93 13.11 -10.78 14.37
CA LEU A 93 14.00 -9.75 13.82
C LEU A 93 14.15 -8.53 14.74
N ALA A 94 13.30 -8.40 15.75
CA ALA A 94 13.30 -7.24 16.64
C ALA A 94 14.01 -7.58 17.94
N ASP A 95 15.09 -6.84 18.26
CA ASP A 95 15.79 -6.97 19.56
C ASP A 95 14.91 -6.51 20.73
N GLN A 96 13.94 -5.63 20.48
CA GLN A 96 12.91 -5.20 21.42
C GLN A 96 11.50 -5.44 20.82
N PRO A 97 10.53 -5.89 21.63
CA PRO A 97 9.18 -6.15 21.14
C PRO A 97 8.53 -4.87 20.58
N PRO A 98 7.77 -4.96 19.48
CA PRO A 98 7.15 -3.79 18.87
C PRO A 98 6.22 -3.10 19.86
N LEU A 99 6.34 -1.78 19.98
CA LEU A 99 5.47 -0.97 20.82
C LEU A 99 4.01 -1.21 20.42
N LEU A 100 3.19 -1.61 21.39
CA LEU A 100 1.75 -1.77 21.20
C LEU A 100 1.13 -0.41 20.86
N ARG A 101 0.97 -0.13 19.55
CA ARG A 101 0.34 1.12 19.07
C ARG A 101 -1.11 1.26 19.56
N HIS A 102 -1.72 0.16 19.99
CA HIS A 102 -3.03 0.13 20.64
C HIS A 102 -2.91 -0.79 21.85
N ALA A 103 -2.72 -0.23 23.05
CA ALA A 103 -3.01 -0.97 24.26
C ALA A 103 -4.49 -1.38 24.20
N PRO A 104 -4.85 -2.64 24.53
CA PRO A 104 -6.25 -2.97 24.72
C PRO A 104 -6.80 -1.98 25.74
N ARG A 105 -7.75 -1.12 25.32
CA ARG A 105 -8.52 -0.33 26.25
C ARG A 105 -9.29 -1.35 27.09
N ILE A 106 -8.72 -1.74 28.22
CA ILE A 106 -9.49 -2.32 29.30
C ILE A 106 -10.51 -1.24 29.62
N ALA A 107 -11.74 -1.43 29.15
CA ALA A 107 -12.84 -0.58 29.49
C ALA A 107 -13.03 -0.70 31.01
N ARG A 108 -12.33 0.13 31.78
CA ARG A 108 -12.77 0.44 33.13
C ARG A 108 -14.13 1.10 32.93
N PRO A 109 -15.23 0.53 33.44
CA PRO A 109 -16.50 1.22 33.41
C PRO A 109 -16.32 2.50 34.25
N ALA A 110 -16.18 3.63 33.58
CA ALA A 110 -16.29 4.92 34.25
C ALA A 110 -17.76 5.08 34.68
N PRO A 111 -18.05 5.56 35.90
CA PRO A 111 -19.43 5.87 36.27
C PRO A 111 -19.99 6.84 35.25
N VAL A 112 -21.09 6.44 34.61
CA VAL A 112 -21.83 7.28 33.66
C VAL A 112 -22.41 8.44 34.46
N VAL A 113 -21.69 9.56 34.51
CA VAL A 113 -22.27 10.83 34.95
C VAL A 113 -23.18 11.27 33.80
N VAL A 114 -24.47 11.01 33.94
CA VAL A 114 -25.48 11.51 33.00
C VAL A 114 -25.60 13.02 33.27
N PRO A 115 -25.17 13.90 32.35
CA PRO A 115 -25.45 15.32 32.50
C PRO A 115 -26.96 15.54 32.39
N PRO A 116 -27.53 16.49 33.15
CA PRO A 116 -28.96 16.79 33.07
C PRO A 116 -29.34 17.14 31.63
N VAL A 117 -30.37 16.46 31.12
CA VAL A 117 -30.85 16.59 29.74
C VAL A 117 -31.42 18.00 29.55
N PRO A 118 -30.96 18.78 28.54
CA PRO A 118 -31.58 20.06 28.22
C PRO A 118 -32.98 19.83 27.64
N VAL A 119 -33.93 20.67 28.05
CA VAL A 119 -35.35 20.62 27.66
C VAL A 119 -35.48 20.76 26.15
N ALA A 120 -36.31 19.92 25.53
CA ALA A 120 -36.41 19.65 24.08
C ALA A 120 -36.86 20.80 23.16
N ASN A 121 -36.86 22.07 23.60
CA ASN A 121 -37.40 23.20 22.85
C ASN A 121 -36.38 24.32 22.52
N GLU A 122 -35.09 24.03 22.51
CA GLU A 122 -34.09 24.96 21.96
C GLU A 122 -33.69 24.55 20.54
N ALA A 123 -33.77 25.51 19.61
CA ALA A 123 -33.31 25.33 18.25
C ALA A 123 -31.79 25.09 18.23
N PRO A 124 -31.28 24.06 17.53
CA PRO A 124 -29.85 23.79 17.49
C PRO A 124 -29.13 24.94 16.79
N GLN A 125 -28.40 25.76 17.56
CA GLN A 125 -27.37 26.62 17.01
C GLN A 125 -26.24 25.72 16.52
N ALA A 126 -26.03 25.65 15.21
CA ALA A 126 -24.91 24.95 14.63
C ALA A 126 -23.61 25.63 15.06
N THR A 127 -22.96 25.10 16.10
CA THR A 127 -21.58 25.45 16.42
C THR A 127 -20.70 24.91 15.29
N ILE A 128 -20.31 25.78 14.36
CA ILE A 128 -19.30 25.49 13.36
C ILE A 128 -17.98 25.34 14.12
N ILE A 129 -17.56 24.11 14.39
CA ILE A 129 -16.19 23.82 14.82
C ILE A 129 -15.36 23.80 13.54
N PRO A 130 -14.44 24.76 13.31
CA PRO A 130 -13.49 24.64 12.23
C PRO A 130 -12.53 23.50 12.62
N ALA A 131 -12.81 22.28 12.14
CA ALA A 131 -11.82 21.23 12.16
C ALA A 131 -10.67 21.67 11.23
N PRO A 132 -9.41 21.72 11.68
CA PRO A 132 -8.30 21.91 10.76
C PRO A 132 -8.36 20.78 9.73
N GLN A 133 -8.51 21.13 8.46
CA GLN A 133 -8.44 20.16 7.37
C GLN A 133 -7.12 19.41 7.48
N ALA A 134 -7.18 18.07 7.53
CA ALA A 134 -6.02 17.19 7.50
C ALA A 134 -5.39 17.10 6.10
N ASN A 135 -5.28 18.25 5.42
CA ASN A 135 -4.48 18.36 4.21
C ASN A 135 -3.06 18.67 4.66
N ASP A 136 -2.16 17.70 4.56
CA ASP A 136 -0.72 17.93 4.69
C ASP A 136 -0.31 19.06 3.73
N PRO A 137 0.15 20.22 4.23
CA PRO A 137 0.67 21.27 3.38
C PRO A 137 2.19 21.15 3.38
N SER A 138 2.73 20.19 2.66
CA SER A 138 4.15 20.21 2.23
C SER A 138 4.39 19.07 1.23
N PHE A 139 4.08 19.34 -0.03
CA PHE A 139 4.93 18.84 -1.10
C PHE A 139 5.80 20.02 -1.49
N ASP A 140 6.98 20.13 -0.88
CA ASP A 140 7.99 21.08 -1.34
C ASP A 140 8.46 20.66 -2.73
N HIS A 141 8.39 21.59 -3.69
CA HIS A 141 8.81 21.42 -5.07
C HIS A 141 10.35 21.33 -5.25
N GLN A 142 11.09 20.95 -4.20
CA GLN A 142 12.56 20.90 -4.20
C GLN A 142 13.14 19.50 -4.44
N ASP A 143 12.32 18.44 -4.46
CA ASP A 143 12.77 17.06 -4.74
C ASP A 143 12.57 16.64 -6.22
N LEU A 144 12.50 17.60 -7.14
CA LEU A 144 12.64 17.37 -8.58
C LEU A 144 13.99 17.91 -9.04
N ALA A 145 15.02 17.09 -8.85
CA ALA A 145 16.32 17.21 -9.53
C ALA A 145 16.73 15.84 -10.08
#